data_AF-A0A920QDU3-F1
#
_entry.id   AF-A0A920QDU3-F1
#
_cell.length_a   1.000
_cell.length_b   1.000
_cell.length_c   1.000
_cell.angle_alpha   90.00
_cell.angle_beta   90.00
_cell.angle_gamma   90.00
#
_symmetry.space_group_name_H-M   'P 1'
#
loop_
_entity.id
_entity.type
_entity.pdbx_description
1 polymer ?
#
loop_
_entity_poly.entity_id
_entity_poly.type
_entity_poly.pdbx_seq_one_letter_code
_entity_poly.pdbx_strand_id
1 'polypeptide(L)'
;MLGSSQGILSPDMVGPLYDRIERNGGGTGIFMNGAQGGMVTADVRGPDGNDVQTWDECRRIGHLLADEALRIISGIEAQKKSEDQLRLAGCDAAG
;
A
#
# COMPACT_ATOMS: atom_id res chain seq x y z
N MET A 1 10.47 -7.51 6.60
CA MET A 1 9.38 -7.40 7.58
C MET A 1 9.94 -7.63 8.95
N LEU A 2 9.41 -6.93 9.95
CA LEU A 2 9.86 -7.07 11.33
C LEU A 2 9.29 -8.39 11.87
N GLY A 3 10.18 -9.32 12.19
CA GLY A 3 9.78 -10.58 12.80
C GLY A 3 9.20 -10.35 14.20
N SER A 4 8.41 -11.32 14.68
CA SER A 4 7.83 -11.28 16.03
C SER A 4 8.89 -11.26 17.14
N SER A 5 10.10 -11.73 16.86
CA SER A 5 11.25 -11.71 17.77
C SER A 5 11.76 -10.30 18.13
N GLN A 6 11.37 -9.27 17.37
CA GLN A 6 11.84 -7.91 17.58
C GLN A 6 11.25 -7.24 18.83
N GLY A 7 10.15 -7.77 19.38
CA GLY A 7 9.55 -7.27 20.64
C GLY A 7 8.98 -5.85 20.57
N ILE A 8 8.78 -5.31 19.36
CA ILE A 8 8.23 -3.96 19.12
C ILE A 8 6.92 -4.02 18.37
N LEU A 9 5.99 -3.12 18.70
CA LEU A 9 4.82 -2.87 17.87
C LEU A 9 5.21 -1.91 16.76
N SER A 10 4.99 -2.32 15.51
CA SER A 10 5.40 -1.54 14.34
C SER A 10 4.36 -1.66 13.23
N PRO A 11 4.17 -0.62 12.40
CA PRO A 11 3.38 -0.71 11.17
C PRO A 11 4.10 -1.49 10.05
N ASP A 12 5.32 -1.97 10.29
CA ASP A 12 6.16 -2.68 9.30
C ASP A 12 6.29 -1.86 8.00
N MET A 13 6.32 -2.51 6.84
CA MET A 13 6.40 -1.87 5.52
C MET A 13 5.17 -1.00 5.17
N VAL A 14 4.03 -1.20 5.85
CA VAL A 14 2.79 -0.46 5.58
C VAL A 14 2.92 1.00 6.01
N GLY A 15 3.66 1.28 7.09
CA GLY A 15 3.93 2.65 7.53
C GLY A 15 4.67 3.48 6.46
N PRO A 16 5.88 3.07 6.06
CA PRO A 16 6.63 3.76 5.01
C PRO A 16 5.90 3.82 3.65
N LEU A 17 5.08 2.82 3.33
CA LEU A 17 4.20 2.83 2.16
C LEU A 17 3.23 4.01 2.22
N TYR A 18 2.52 4.18 3.34
CA TYR A 18 1.54 5.26 3.50
C TYR A 18 2.21 6.63 3.50
N ASP A 19 3.31 6.81 4.24
CA ASP A 19 4.06 8.08 4.27
C ASP A 19 4.49 8.51 2.85
N ARG A 20 4.92 7.54 2.03
CA ARG A 20 5.39 7.79 0.66
C ARG A 20 4.23 8.11 -0.29
N ILE A 21 3.09 7.43 -0.16
CA ILE A 21 1.87 7.72 -0.94
C ILE A 21 1.32 9.10 -0.57
N GLU A 22 1.24 9.42 0.72
CA GLU A 22 0.73 10.71 1.18
C GLU A 22 1.58 11.86 0.64
N ARG A 23 2.91 11.74 0.76
CA ARG A 23 3.85 12.74 0.29
C ARG A 23 3.80 13.00 -1.21
N ASN A 24 3.57 11.96 -2.03
CA ASN A 24 3.73 12.05 -3.48
C ASN A 24 2.41 12.01 -4.27
N GLY A 25 1.35 11.46 -3.69
CA GLY A 25 0.04 11.26 -4.32
C GLY A 25 -1.06 12.21 -3.84
N GLY A 26 -0.85 12.94 -2.73
CA GLY A 26 -1.79 13.96 -2.25
C GLY A 26 -3.06 13.41 -1.58
N GLY A 27 -2.99 12.23 -0.96
CA GLY A 27 -4.11 11.61 -0.25
C GLY A 27 -3.69 10.40 0.58
N THR A 28 -4.66 9.73 1.21
CA THR A 28 -4.40 8.54 2.05
C THR A 28 -4.30 7.28 1.20
N GLY A 29 -3.19 6.54 1.33
CA GLY A 29 -3.06 5.19 0.81
C GLY A 29 -3.73 4.16 1.72
N ILE A 30 -4.36 3.13 1.15
CA ILE A 30 -4.86 1.97 1.89
C ILE A 30 -4.25 0.72 1.26
N PHE A 31 -3.56 -0.06 2.07
CA PHE A 31 -3.02 -1.36 1.70
C PHE A 31 -4.03 -2.43 2.12
N MET A 32 -4.48 -3.22 1.14
CA MET A 32 -5.37 -4.35 1.36
C MET A 32 -4.63 -5.64 1.01
N ASN A 33 -4.51 -6.54 1.98
CA ASN A 33 -3.99 -7.88 1.72
C ASN A 33 -4.95 -8.64 0.78
N GLY A 34 -4.41 -9.27 -0.26
CA GLY A 34 -5.16 -10.16 -1.16
C GLY A 34 -5.31 -11.59 -0.61
N ALA A 35 -5.36 -12.59 -1.49
CA ALA A 35 -5.43 -14.01 -1.11
C ALA A 35 -4.10 -14.47 -0.46
N GLN A 36 -4.01 -14.35 0.87
CA GLN A 36 -2.77 -14.49 1.63
C GLN A 36 -2.29 -15.94 1.85
N GLY A 37 -3.09 -16.94 1.46
CA GLY A 37 -2.76 -18.36 1.66
C GLY A 37 -1.50 -18.76 0.90
N GLY A 38 -0.37 -18.87 1.61
CA GLY A 38 0.92 -19.29 1.05
C GLY A 38 1.74 -18.18 0.38
N MET A 39 1.29 -16.92 0.38
CA MET A 39 2.10 -15.81 -0.11
C MET A 39 3.13 -15.38 0.94
N VAL A 40 4.40 -15.32 0.52
CA VAL A 40 5.46 -14.62 1.25
C VAL A 40 5.47 -13.17 0.75
N THR A 41 5.26 -12.19 1.62
CA THR A 41 4.95 -10.79 1.23
C THR A 41 6.08 -10.13 0.44
N ALA A 42 7.33 -10.43 0.78
CA ALA A 42 8.52 -10.06 0.03
C ALA A 42 9.65 -11.02 0.43
N ASP A 43 10.53 -11.35 -0.51
CA ASP A 43 11.76 -12.06 -0.17
C ASP A 43 12.69 -11.10 0.60
N VAL A 44 12.91 -11.41 1.87
CA VAL A 44 13.74 -10.62 2.80
C VAL A 44 15.03 -11.35 3.17
N ARG A 45 15.34 -12.46 2.51
CA ARG A 45 16.54 -13.26 2.83
C ARG A 45 17.78 -12.51 2.37
N GLY A 46 18.71 -12.32 3.31
CA GLY A 46 20.04 -11.76 3.06
C GLY A 46 20.96 -12.76 2.34
N PRO A 47 22.19 -12.34 2.02
CA PRO A 47 23.18 -13.19 1.36
C PRO A 47 23.54 -14.47 2.14
N ASP A 48 23.33 -14.47 3.45
CA ASP A 48 23.52 -15.59 4.36
C ASP A 48 22.29 -16.52 4.46
N GLY A 49 21.22 -16.21 3.73
CA GLY A 49 19.96 -16.95 3.71
C GLY A 49 19.03 -16.63 4.88
N ASN A 50 19.43 -15.77 5.81
CA ASN A 50 18.60 -15.38 6.96
C ASN A 50 17.74 -14.16 6.63
N ASP A 51 16.59 -14.04 7.28
CA ASP A 51 15.72 -12.88 7.09
C ASP A 51 16.36 -11.60 7.63
N VAL A 52 16.42 -10.56 6.79
CA VAL A 52 16.79 -9.20 7.20
C VAL A 52 15.56 -8.52 7.79
N GLN A 53 15.49 -8.51 9.13
CA GLN A 53 14.35 -8.00 9.90
C GLN A 53 14.63 -6.60 10.46
N THR A 54 15.02 -5.66 9.62
CA THR A 54 15.34 -4.28 10.02
C THR A 54 14.29 -3.28 9.56
N TRP A 55 14.24 -2.11 10.22
CA TRP A 55 13.38 -1.01 9.79
C TRP A 55 13.74 -0.48 8.39
N ASP A 56 15.02 -0.46 8.04
CA ASP A 56 15.47 -0.04 6.71
C ASP A 56 14.91 -0.96 5.61
N GLU A 57 14.76 -2.25 5.89
CA GLU A 57 14.14 -3.20 4.97
C GLU A 57 12.62 -2.96 4.83
N CYS A 58 11.93 -2.64 5.93
CA CYS A 58 10.54 -2.18 5.89
C CYS A 58 10.38 -0.94 5.02
N ARG A 59 11.28 0.05 5.17
CA ARG A 59 11.29 1.26 4.35
C ARG A 59 11.54 0.95 2.88
N ARG A 60 12.51 0.09 2.57
CA ARG A 60 12.83 -0.30 1.19
C ARG A 60 11.62 -0.92 0.50
N ILE A 61 10.99 -1.91 1.13
CA ILE A 61 9.82 -2.61 0.58
C ILE A 61 8.63 -1.64 0.46
N GLY A 62 8.33 -0.89 1.52
CA GLY A 62 7.21 0.05 1.53
C GLY A 62 7.35 1.13 0.46
N HIS A 63 8.56 1.67 0.27
CA HIS A 63 8.84 2.64 -0.80
C HIS A 63 8.71 2.03 -2.20
N LEU A 64 9.24 0.82 -2.43
CA LEU A 64 9.13 0.15 -3.73
C LEU A 64 7.66 -0.09 -4.10
N LEU A 65 6.86 -0.55 -3.14
CA LEU A 65 5.43 -0.76 -3.34
C LEU A 65 4.68 0.55 -3.57
N ALA A 66 5.02 1.61 -2.84
CA ALA A 66 4.44 2.94 -3.01
C ALA A 66 4.73 3.52 -4.40
N ASP A 67 6.00 3.48 -4.81
CA ASP A 67 6.44 4.03 -6.09
C ASP A 67 5.78 3.27 -7.25
N GLU A 68 5.65 1.94 -7.14
CA GLU A 68 4.97 1.13 -8.13
C GLU A 68 3.45 1.40 -8.18
N ALA A 69 2.80 1.55 -7.02
CA ALA A 69 1.38 1.93 -6.97
C ALA A 69 1.14 3.30 -7.61
N LEU A 70 2.00 4.29 -7.31
CA LEU A 70 1.95 5.63 -7.90
C LEU A 70 2.20 5.58 -9.42
N ARG A 71 3.14 4.74 -9.88
CA ARG A 71 3.42 4.53 -11.31
C ARG A 71 2.22 3.92 -12.04
N ILE A 72 1.50 2.99 -11.42
CA ILE A 72 0.31 2.38 -12.02
C ILE A 72 -0.80 3.42 -12.21
N ILE A 73 -1.03 4.29 -11.22
CA ILE A 73 -2.10 5.30 -11.29
C ILE A 73 -1.69 6.55 -12.08
N SER A 74 -0.41 6.80 -12.31
CA SER A 74 0.06 7.97 -13.06
C SER A 74 -0.38 7.87 -14.52
N GLY A 75 -1.43 8.63 -14.87
CA GLY A 75 -2.01 8.65 -16.22
C GLY A 75 -3.38 7.99 -16.34
N ILE A 76 -3.95 7.49 -15.24
CA ILE A 76 -5.35 7.04 -15.21
C ILE A 76 -6.26 8.22 -14.92
N GLU A 77 -7.30 8.42 -15.73
CA GLU A 77 -8.37 9.36 -15.41
C GLU A 77 -9.24 8.78 -14.29
N ALA A 78 -9.57 9.61 -13.29
CA ALA A 78 -10.50 9.21 -12.24
C ALA A 78 -11.82 8.74 -12.87
N GLN A 79 -12.30 7.56 -12.46
CA GLN A 79 -13.55 7.01 -12.97
C GLN A 79 -14.69 7.97 -12.63
N LYS A 80 -15.29 8.58 -13.66
CA LYS A 80 -16.50 9.38 -13.47
C LYS A 80 -17.63 8.44 -13.07
N LYS A 81 -18.36 8.78 -12.00
CA LYS A 81 -19.60 8.06 -11.68
C LYS A 81 -20.52 8.11 -12.90
N SER A 82 -21.03 6.96 -13.32
CA SER A 82 -22.12 6.93 -14.30
C SER A 82 -23.39 7.55 -13.67
N GLU A 83 -24.29 8.09 -14.48
CA GLU A 83 -25.56 8.66 -14.00
C GLU A 83 -26.36 7.64 -13.16
N ASP A 84 -26.27 6.35 -13.49
CA ASP A 84 -26.92 5.28 -12.72
C ASP A 84 -26.29 5.11 -11.33
N GLN A 85 -24.97 5.25 -11.18
CA GLN A 85 -24.30 5.26 -9.87
C GLN A 85 -24.65 6.49 -9.03
N LEU A 86 -24.96 7.63 -9.66
CA LEU A 86 -25.42 8.84 -8.98
C LEU A 86 -26.87 8.69 -8.50
N ARG A 87 -27.75 8.12 -9.33
CA ARG A 87 -29.15 7.80 -8.97
C ARG A 87 -29.25 6.79 -7.83
N LEU A 88 -28.44 5.72 -7.86
CA LEU A 88 -28.37 4.72 -6.79
C LEU A 88 -27.81 5.28 -5.47
N ALA A 89 -27.00 6.34 -5.53
CA ALA A 89 -26.44 7.01 -4.36
C ALA A 89 -27.40 8.05 -3.72
N GLY A 90 -28.64 8.19 -4.21
CA GLY A 90 -29.63 9.10 -3.66
C GLY A 90 -29.28 10.59 -3.81
N CYS A 91 -28.32 10.93 -4.66
CA CYS A 91 -28.07 12.30 -5.06
C CYS A 91 -29.02 12.64 -6.21
N ASP A 92 -30.24 13.04 -5.86
CA ASP A 92 -31.10 13.75 -6.81
C ASP A 92 -30.36 15.04 -7.22
N ALA A 93 -29.99 15.11 -8.50
CA ALA A 93 -29.54 16.35 -9.11
C ALA A 93 -30.73 17.32 -9.09
N ALA A 94 -30.84 18.10 -8.02
CA ALA A 94 -31.81 19.18 -7.93
C ALA A 94 -31.36 20.34 -8.82
N GLY A 95 -32.09 20.56 -9.92
CA GLY A 95 -32.11 21.80 -10.68
C GLY A 95 -31.35 21.79 -11.99
#